data_AF-A0A1Y3E9V9-F1
#
_entry.id   AF-A0A1Y3E9V9-F1
#
_cell.length_a   1.000
_cell.length_b   1.000
_cell.length_c   1.000
_cell.angle_alpha   90.00
_cell.angle_beta   90.00
_cell.angle_gamma   90.00
#
_symmetry.space_group_name_H-M   'P 1'
#
loop_
_entity.id
_entity.type
_entity.pdbx_description
1 polymer ?
#
loop_
_entity_poly.entity_id
_entity_poly.type
_entity_poly.pdbx_seq_one_letter_code
_entity_poly.pdbx_strand_id
1 'polypeptide(L)'
;LRRLLPLINGFDSVARLSSAAKVDIEITKQCLTDAAVAGGVSFVPALQYRRCYMVTPKIGTLYRDKALQQHMCQTVKLRGSEMPKFSDVFRLLCMLNPSLKLHEWSYSYAPKNYHVHEGKLIQYALLKGLIRQINAYPILLTNRNPKFDGSVSRIDCQQLDGGKSIVRM
;
A
#
# COMPACT_ATOMS: atom_id res chain seq x y z
N LEU A 1 -19.89 4.94 -13.21
CA LEU A 1 -18.48 5.39 -13.24
C LEU A 1 -18.28 6.91 -13.41
N ARG A 2 -18.93 7.60 -14.37
CA ARG A 2 -18.71 9.04 -14.65
C ARG A 2 -18.74 9.97 -13.42
N ARG A 3 -19.63 9.71 -12.46
CA ARG A 3 -19.73 10.51 -11.21
C ARG A 3 -18.62 10.21 -10.19
N LEU A 4 -18.04 9.00 -10.23
CA LEU A 4 -17.02 8.54 -9.28
C LEU A 4 -15.61 8.94 -9.71
N LEU A 5 -15.30 8.93 -11.01
CA LEU A 5 -13.97 9.27 -11.54
C LEU A 5 -13.38 10.58 -11.02
N PRO A 6 -14.10 11.73 -11.03
CA PRO A 6 -13.53 12.99 -10.55
C PRO A 6 -13.27 13.01 -9.04
N LEU A 7 -13.87 12.09 -8.28
CA LEU A 7 -13.75 12.02 -6.82
C LEU A 7 -12.60 11.10 -6.37
N ILE A 8 -12.06 10.27 -7.26
CA ILE A 8 -10.98 9.33 -6.92
C ILE A 8 -9.69 10.10 -6.70
N ASN A 9 -9.33 10.27 -5.43
CA ASN A 9 -8.09 10.92 -4.99
C ASN A 9 -7.02 9.94 -4.48
N GLY A 10 -7.34 8.65 -4.39
CA GLY A 10 -6.45 7.61 -3.89
C GLY A 10 -6.34 7.50 -2.36
N PHE A 11 -7.05 8.32 -1.59
CA PHE A 11 -7.05 8.28 -0.12
C PHE A 11 -8.41 7.90 0.47
N ASP A 12 -9.49 8.24 -0.22
CA ASP A 12 -10.83 7.99 0.29
C ASP A 12 -11.26 6.54 0.16
N SER A 13 -11.96 6.05 1.18
CA SER A 13 -12.57 4.73 1.16
C SER A 13 -13.77 4.71 0.20
N VAL A 14 -14.12 3.51 -0.27
CA VAL A 14 -15.29 3.29 -1.15
C VAL A 14 -16.58 3.84 -0.52
N ALA A 15 -16.72 3.72 0.81
CA ALA A 15 -17.86 4.29 1.52
C ALA A 15 -17.92 5.83 1.42
N ARG A 16 -16.78 6.52 1.63
CA ARG A 16 -16.71 7.98 1.49
C ARG A 16 -17.00 8.44 0.06
N LEU A 17 -16.48 7.71 -0.92
CA LEU A 17 -16.74 7.98 -2.34
C LEU A 17 -18.23 7.83 -2.69
N SER A 18 -18.88 6.79 -2.15
CA SER A 18 -20.31 6.54 -2.31
C SER A 18 -21.16 7.70 -1.78
N SER A 19 -20.88 8.13 -0.55
CA SER A 19 -21.57 9.26 0.09
C SER A 19 -21.34 10.57 -0.67
N ALA A 20 -20.11 10.84 -1.11
CA ALA A 20 -19.79 12.04 -1.90
C ALA A 20 -20.49 12.05 -3.26
N ALA A 21 -20.61 10.90 -3.92
CA ALA A 21 -21.29 10.75 -5.20
C ALA A 21 -22.82 10.65 -5.09
N LYS A 22 -23.37 10.53 -3.87
CA LYS A 22 -24.79 10.25 -3.60
C LYS A 22 -25.28 9.00 -4.35
N VAL A 23 -24.46 7.96 -4.35
CA VAL A 23 -24.79 6.63 -4.91
C VAL A 23 -24.79 5.62 -3.77
N ASP A 24 -25.56 4.55 -3.92
CA ASP A 24 -25.55 3.45 -2.97
C ASP A 24 -24.19 2.71 -2.94
N ILE A 25 -23.83 2.19 -1.77
CA ILE A 25 -22.52 1.58 -1.52
C ILE A 25 -22.34 0.27 -2.28
N GLU A 26 -23.41 -0.50 -2.49
CA GLU A 26 -23.34 -1.78 -3.20
C GLU A 26 -23.07 -1.55 -4.68
N ILE A 27 -23.82 -0.62 -5.30
CA ILE A 27 -23.63 -0.21 -6.70
C ILE A 27 -22.21 0.36 -6.90
N THR A 28 -21.73 1.17 -5.94
CA THR A 28 -20.38 1.74 -6.01
C THR A 28 -19.30 0.65 -5.95
N LYS A 29 -19.46 -0.36 -5.09
CA LYS A 29 -18.53 -1.51 -5.02
C LYS A 29 -18.51 -2.28 -6.33
N GLN A 30 -19.66 -2.61 -6.89
CA GLN A 30 -19.75 -3.35 -8.16
C GLN A 30 -19.09 -2.56 -9.29
N CYS A 31 -19.45 -1.28 -9.44
CA CYS A 31 -18.90 -0.42 -10.49
C CYS A 31 -17.37 -0.23 -10.39
N LEU A 32 -16.82 -0.11 -9.17
CA LEU A 32 -15.37 -0.02 -8.98
C LEU A 32 -14.66 -1.35 -9.21
N THR A 33 -15.31 -2.47 -8.91
CA THR A 33 -14.78 -3.81 -9.17
C THR A 33 -14.70 -4.07 -10.67
N ASP A 34 -15.77 -3.77 -11.40
CA ASP A 34 -15.81 -3.88 -12.87
C ASP A 34 -14.73 -2.99 -13.52
N ALA A 35 -14.58 -1.76 -13.02
CA ALA A 35 -13.55 -0.85 -13.50
C ALA A 35 -12.12 -1.33 -13.18
N ALA A 36 -11.94 -2.04 -12.07
CA ALA A 36 -10.66 -2.63 -11.71
C ALA A 36 -10.32 -3.85 -12.59
N VAL A 37 -11.31 -4.67 -12.93
CA VAL A 37 -11.16 -5.78 -13.89
C VAL A 37 -10.79 -5.25 -15.28
N ALA A 38 -11.37 -4.12 -15.69
CA ALA A 38 -11.01 -3.44 -16.93
C ALA A 38 -9.63 -2.72 -16.89
N GLY A 39 -8.95 -2.70 -15.74
CA GLY A 39 -7.64 -2.07 -15.57
C GLY A 39 -7.66 -0.54 -15.43
N GLY A 40 -8.85 0.08 -15.32
CA GLY A 40 -8.98 1.53 -15.18
C GLY A 40 -8.75 2.06 -13.76
N VAL A 41 -8.90 1.21 -12.75
CA VAL A 41 -8.72 1.54 -11.32
C VAL A 41 -7.97 0.42 -10.63
N SER A 42 -7.19 0.75 -9.60
CA SER A 42 -6.51 -0.23 -8.76
C SER A 42 -6.79 0.02 -7.29
N PHE A 43 -7.02 -1.04 -6.53
CA PHE A 43 -7.21 -0.97 -5.08
C PHE A 43 -5.86 -0.99 -4.37
N VAL A 44 -5.70 -0.08 -3.42
CA VAL A 44 -4.50 0.03 -2.57
C VAL A 44 -4.95 -0.06 -1.12
N PRO A 45 -4.18 -0.73 -0.23
CA PRO A 45 -4.47 -0.72 1.20
C PRO A 45 -4.63 0.71 1.74
N ALA A 46 -5.58 0.89 2.65
CA ALA A 46 -5.77 2.18 3.30
C ALA A 46 -4.51 2.57 4.10
N LEU A 47 -4.04 3.79 3.90
CA LEU A 47 -2.89 4.33 4.61
C LEU A 47 -3.15 4.36 6.12
N GLN A 48 -2.34 3.64 6.88
CA GLN A 48 -2.41 3.61 8.35
C GLN A 48 -1.05 3.95 8.98
N TYR A 49 -1.02 4.96 9.83
CA TYR A 49 0.17 5.43 10.53
C TYR A 49 0.70 4.45 11.58
N ARG A 50 -0.17 3.60 12.12
CA ARG A 50 0.19 2.54 13.09
C ARG A 50 0.86 1.34 12.45
N ARG A 51 0.70 1.14 11.12
CA ARG A 51 1.29 -0.01 10.42
C ARG A 51 2.75 0.27 10.02
N CYS A 52 3.49 -0.82 9.83
CA CYS A 52 4.84 -0.79 9.28
C CYS A 52 4.77 -1.00 7.77
N TYR A 53 5.70 -0.37 7.06
CA TYR A 53 5.85 -0.49 5.62
C TYR A 53 7.30 -0.83 5.32
N MET A 54 7.52 -1.57 4.24
CA MET A 54 8.86 -1.96 3.84
C MET A 54 8.98 -1.95 2.33
N VAL A 55 10.19 -1.67 1.87
CA VAL A 55 10.55 -1.65 0.46
C VAL A 55 10.50 -3.05 -0.15
N THR A 56 10.04 -3.12 -1.39
CA THR A 56 10.02 -4.32 -2.23
C THR A 56 11.20 -4.28 -3.20
N PRO A 57 11.75 -5.42 -3.68
CA PRO A 57 12.83 -5.43 -4.69
C PRO A 57 12.51 -4.65 -5.97
N LYS A 58 11.22 -4.42 -6.27
CA LYS A 58 10.74 -3.54 -7.34
C LYS A 58 11.22 -2.09 -7.22
N ILE A 59 11.74 -1.66 -6.08
CA ILE A 59 12.36 -0.33 -5.93
C ILE A 59 13.50 -0.09 -6.93
N GLY A 60 14.18 -1.16 -7.38
CA GLY A 60 15.19 -1.06 -8.42
C GLY A 60 14.64 -0.54 -9.75
N THR A 61 13.37 -0.77 -10.06
CA THR A 61 12.74 -0.23 -11.29
C THR A 61 12.53 1.28 -11.18
N LEU A 62 12.19 1.78 -9.98
CA LEU A 62 12.11 3.23 -9.72
C LEU A 62 13.46 3.92 -9.98
N TYR A 63 14.57 3.30 -9.60
CA TYR A 63 15.89 3.88 -9.82
C TYR A 63 16.29 3.94 -11.31
N ARG A 64 15.81 3.01 -12.14
CA ARG A 64 16.16 2.94 -13.57
C ARG A 64 15.27 3.82 -14.45
N ASP A 65 13.99 3.95 -14.10
CA ASP A 65 13.00 4.64 -14.91
C ASP A 65 12.88 6.12 -14.54
N LYS A 66 13.46 7.01 -15.36
CA LYS A 66 13.42 8.47 -15.16
C LYS A 66 12.00 9.05 -15.24
N ALA A 67 11.12 8.50 -16.06
CA ALA A 67 9.76 9.00 -16.18
C ALA A 67 8.98 8.72 -14.89
N LEU A 68 9.17 7.53 -14.31
CA LEU A 68 8.60 7.16 -13.03
C LEU A 68 9.12 8.05 -11.88
N GLN A 69 10.41 8.41 -11.91
CA GLN A 69 11.02 9.33 -10.93
C GLN A 69 10.38 10.72 -10.98
N GLN A 70 10.24 11.30 -12.18
CA GLN A 70 9.63 12.60 -12.36
C GLN A 70 8.18 12.61 -11.90
N HIS A 71 7.39 11.61 -12.31
CA HIS A 71 6.00 11.48 -11.89
C HIS A 71 5.88 11.32 -10.36
N MET A 72 6.80 10.57 -9.75
CA MET A 72 6.85 10.42 -8.30
C MET A 72 7.11 11.75 -7.60
N CYS A 73 8.17 12.49 -7.98
CA CYS A 73 8.48 13.81 -7.41
C CYS A 73 7.30 14.79 -7.52
N GLN A 74 6.63 14.82 -8.68
CA GLN A 74 5.46 15.68 -8.90
C GLN A 74 4.28 15.30 -7.99
N THR A 75 4.00 14.00 -7.86
CA THR A 75 2.88 13.49 -7.06
C THR A 75 3.09 13.75 -5.57
N VAL A 76 4.32 13.51 -5.08
CA VAL A 76 4.65 13.57 -3.66
C VAL A 76 4.97 14.99 -3.18
N LYS A 77 5.05 15.96 -4.08
CA LYS A 77 5.34 17.36 -3.76
C LYS A 77 4.40 17.89 -2.68
N LEU A 78 4.99 18.52 -1.67
CA LEU A 78 4.26 19.25 -0.64
C LEU A 78 3.67 20.55 -1.22
N ARG A 79 2.41 20.85 -0.90
CA ARG A 79 1.73 22.03 -1.42
C ARG A 79 2.45 23.31 -0.98
N GLY A 80 2.66 24.25 -1.90
CA GLY A 80 3.32 25.52 -1.63
C GLY A 80 4.84 25.45 -1.46
N SER A 81 5.47 24.30 -1.71
CA SER A 81 6.92 24.11 -1.60
C SER A 81 7.61 23.98 -2.97
N GLU A 82 8.94 23.91 -2.97
CA GLU A 82 9.73 23.60 -4.16
C GLU A 82 9.57 22.13 -4.60
N MET A 83 10.10 21.78 -5.77
CA MET A 83 10.08 20.40 -6.23
C MET A 83 11.06 19.55 -5.39
N PRO A 84 10.63 18.44 -4.78
CA PRO A 84 11.53 17.59 -4.02
C PRO A 84 12.55 16.91 -4.94
N LYS A 85 13.81 16.79 -4.50
CA LYS A 85 14.84 16.06 -5.22
C LYS A 85 14.54 14.56 -5.19
N PHE A 86 14.74 13.89 -6.31
CA PHE A 86 14.54 12.44 -6.37
C PHE A 86 15.42 11.68 -5.37
N SER A 87 16.65 12.13 -5.15
CA SER A 87 17.56 11.53 -4.15
C SER A 87 16.94 11.48 -2.75
N ASP A 88 16.24 12.54 -2.35
CA ASP A 88 15.67 12.66 -1.02
C ASP A 88 14.40 11.81 -0.91
N VAL A 89 13.56 11.81 -1.95
CA VAL A 89 12.38 10.94 -2.06
C VAL A 89 12.78 9.46 -2.00
N PHE A 90 13.80 9.08 -2.76
CA PHE A 90 14.31 7.70 -2.81
C PHE A 90 14.92 7.29 -1.47
N ARG A 91 15.74 8.16 -0.86
CA ARG A 91 16.29 7.95 0.47
C ARG A 91 15.19 7.70 1.49
N LEU A 92 14.16 8.55 1.51
CA LEU A 92 13.01 8.43 2.42
C LEU A 92 12.31 7.06 2.28
N LEU A 93 12.10 6.58 1.05
CA LEU A 93 11.56 5.25 0.83
C LEU A 93 12.47 4.15 1.37
N CYS A 94 13.77 4.23 1.11
CA CYS A 94 14.75 3.25 1.58
C CYS A 94 14.88 3.17 3.10
N MET A 95 14.47 4.22 3.84
CA MET A 95 14.47 4.23 5.31
C MET A 95 13.27 3.50 5.94
N LEU A 96 12.31 3.02 5.13
CA LEU A 96 11.17 2.25 5.60
C LEU A 96 11.62 0.86 6.05
N ASN A 97 11.33 0.53 7.31
CA ASN A 97 11.77 -0.69 7.96
C ASN A 97 10.59 -1.46 8.57
N PRO A 98 10.65 -2.80 8.64
CA PRO A 98 9.59 -3.61 9.22
C PRO A 98 9.37 -3.36 10.71
N SER A 99 10.43 -2.95 11.42
CA SER A 99 10.42 -2.69 12.85
C SER A 99 9.93 -1.28 13.21
N LEU A 100 9.78 -0.40 12.23
CA LEU A 100 9.47 1.02 12.43
C LEU A 100 8.06 1.32 11.90
N LYS A 101 7.19 1.86 12.75
CA LYS A 101 5.85 2.27 12.32
C LYS A 101 5.93 3.54 11.49
N LEU A 102 4.92 3.76 10.64
CA LEU A 102 4.91 4.93 9.78
C LEU A 102 4.88 6.26 10.56
N HIS A 103 4.21 6.33 11.72
CA HIS A 103 4.22 7.54 12.55
C HIS A 103 5.60 7.85 13.14
N GLU A 104 6.32 6.82 13.60
CA GLU A 104 7.69 6.95 14.11
C GLU A 104 8.63 7.37 12.98
N TRP A 105 8.51 6.74 11.81
CA TRP A 105 9.27 7.11 10.61
C TRP A 105 9.02 8.57 10.19
N SER A 106 7.76 9.00 10.16
CA SER A 106 7.41 10.39 9.77
C SER A 106 7.99 11.41 10.76
N TYR A 107 7.98 11.07 12.06
CA TYR A 107 8.57 11.90 13.09
C TYR A 107 10.11 11.95 13.02
N SER A 108 10.77 10.80 12.88
CA SER A 108 12.24 10.70 12.88
C SER A 108 12.88 11.31 11.63
N TYR A 109 12.30 11.09 10.45
CA TYR A 109 12.90 11.52 9.18
C TYR A 109 12.29 12.81 8.62
N ALA A 110 11.20 13.32 9.22
CA ALA A 110 10.54 14.57 8.89
C ALA A 110 10.45 14.86 7.37
N PRO A 111 9.64 14.10 6.60
CA PRO A 111 9.55 14.22 5.13
C PRO A 111 9.25 15.65 4.63
N LYS A 112 8.56 16.44 5.46
CA LYS A 112 8.23 17.85 5.18
C LYS A 112 9.47 18.72 4.96
N ASN A 113 10.58 18.42 5.65
CA ASN A 113 11.85 19.15 5.49
C ASN A 113 12.47 18.95 4.10
N TYR A 114 12.08 17.89 3.40
CA TYR A 114 12.52 17.58 2.04
C TYR A 114 11.47 17.96 0.99
N HIS A 115 10.47 18.77 1.34
CA HIS A 115 9.35 19.15 0.47
C HIS A 115 8.48 17.96 0.01
N VAL A 116 8.47 16.87 0.78
CA VAL A 116 7.73 15.64 0.48
C VAL A 116 6.51 15.51 1.39
N HIS A 117 5.35 15.26 0.78
CA HIS A 117 4.14 14.90 1.48
C HIS A 117 4.13 13.41 1.80
N GLU A 118 4.33 13.07 3.08
CA GLU A 118 4.39 11.70 3.60
C GLU A 118 3.24 10.79 3.12
N GLY A 119 1.98 11.22 3.24
CA GLY A 119 0.85 10.37 2.85
C GLY A 119 0.82 10.03 1.36
N LYS A 120 1.08 11.02 0.49
CA LYS A 120 1.17 10.84 -0.96
C LYS A 120 2.36 9.97 -1.36
N LEU A 121 3.47 10.11 -0.65
CA LEU A 121 4.64 9.26 -0.83
C LEU A 121 4.29 7.79 -0.65
N ILE A 122 3.73 7.45 0.51
CA ILE A 122 3.39 6.06 0.84
C ILE A 122 2.27 5.55 -0.08
N GLN A 123 1.23 6.34 -0.32
CA GLN A 123 0.12 5.94 -1.16
C GLN A 123 0.56 5.63 -2.60
N TYR A 124 1.36 6.50 -3.20
CA TYR A 124 1.87 6.32 -4.56
C TYR A 124 2.87 5.15 -4.63
N ALA A 125 3.72 4.99 -3.62
CA ALA A 125 4.67 3.89 -3.57
C ALA A 125 3.95 2.53 -3.42
N LEU A 126 2.86 2.45 -2.65
CA LEU A 126 2.01 1.26 -2.56
C LEU A 126 1.32 0.98 -3.89
N LEU A 127 0.76 2.01 -4.53
CA LEU A 127 0.09 1.92 -5.84
C LEU A 127 1.00 1.30 -6.91
N LYS A 128 2.28 1.70 -6.93
CA LYS A 128 3.29 1.16 -7.87
C LYS A 128 3.93 -0.15 -7.40
N GLY A 129 3.57 -0.66 -6.21
CA GLY A 129 4.15 -1.88 -5.64
C GLY A 129 5.62 -1.77 -5.26
N LEU A 130 6.11 -0.54 -5.06
CA LEU A 130 7.49 -0.24 -4.65
C LEU A 130 7.70 -0.56 -3.17
N ILE A 131 6.65 -0.39 -2.38
CA ILE A 131 6.60 -0.76 -0.97
C ILE A 131 5.43 -1.71 -0.74
N ARG A 132 5.51 -2.48 0.34
CA ARG A 132 4.43 -3.31 0.84
C ARG A 132 4.14 -2.97 2.30
N GLN A 133 2.89 -3.13 2.67
CA GLN A 133 2.45 -3.00 4.05
C GLN A 133 2.66 -4.33 4.78
N ILE A 134 3.17 -4.28 6.00
CA ILE A 134 3.40 -5.47 6.82
C ILE A 134 2.20 -5.68 7.73
N ASN A 135 1.64 -6.90 7.66
CA ASN A 135 0.60 -7.35 8.56
C ASN A 135 1.18 -8.49 9.40
N ALA A 136 1.12 -8.35 10.72
CA ALA A 136 1.49 -9.39 11.66
C ALA A 136 0.23 -10.14 12.09
N TYR A 137 0.28 -11.47 12.04
CA TYR A 137 -0.80 -12.33 12.50
C TYR A 137 -0.26 -13.25 13.59
N PRO A 138 -0.95 -13.37 14.74
CA PRO A 138 -0.52 -14.28 15.78
C PRO A 138 -0.63 -15.71 15.29
N ILE A 139 0.40 -16.51 15.53
CA ILE A 139 0.39 -17.94 15.29
C ILE A 139 0.18 -18.66 16.62
N LEU A 140 -0.75 -19.62 16.64
CA LEU A 140 -0.93 -20.47 17.80
C LEU A 140 0.23 -21.47 17.86
N LEU A 141 1.14 -21.26 18.80
CA LEU A 141 2.17 -22.24 19.10
C LEU A 141 1.50 -23.39 19.86
N THR A 142 1.51 -24.59 19.28
CA THR A 142 0.94 -25.81 19.88
C THR A 142 1.79 -26.24 21.07
N ASN A 143 1.74 -25.51 22.19
CA ASN A 143 2.07 -26.01 23.52
C ASN A 143 1.59 -25.08 24.66
N ARG A 144 0.47 -24.39 24.46
CA ARG A 144 -0.38 -23.95 25.57
C ARG A 144 -1.79 -24.28 25.12
N ASN A 145 -2.48 -25.11 25.88
CA ASN A 145 -3.91 -25.32 25.72
C ASN A 145 -4.61 -24.29 26.63
N PRO A 146 -4.83 -23.02 26.22
CA PRO A 146 -5.94 -22.31 26.79
C PRO A 146 -7.17 -23.06 26.31
N LYS A 147 -8.01 -23.52 27.22
CA LYS A 147 -9.30 -24.14 26.89
C LYS A 147 -10.06 -23.17 26.00
N PHE A 148 -9.98 -23.35 24.69
CA PHE A 148 -10.64 -22.51 23.70
C PHE A 148 -11.91 -23.27 23.33
N ASP A 149 -13.03 -22.83 23.90
CA ASP A 149 -14.36 -23.39 23.68
C ASP A 149 -14.91 -22.94 22.33
N GLY A 150 -14.17 -23.23 21.26
CA GLY A 150 -14.49 -22.82 19.91
C GLY A 150 -13.69 -23.65 18.93
N SER A 151 -14.37 -24.55 18.25
CA SER A 151 -13.82 -25.42 17.21
C SER A 151 -13.31 -24.60 16.03
N VAL A 152 -12.02 -24.25 16.04
CA VAL A 152 -11.31 -23.85 14.84
C VAL A 152 -10.63 -25.09 14.28
N SER A 153 -11.17 -25.62 13.19
CA SER A 153 -10.55 -26.69 12.42
C SER A 153 -9.14 -26.25 12.01
N ARG A 154 -8.14 -27.01 12.47
CA ARG A 154 -6.74 -26.86 12.06
C ARG A 154 -6.67 -27.02 10.54
N ILE A 155 -6.23 -25.97 9.84
CA ILE A 155 -5.70 -26.15 8.49
C ILE A 155 -4.26 -26.59 8.67
N ASP A 156 -3.95 -27.83 8.31
CA ASP A 156 -2.62 -28.41 8.41
C ASP A 156 -1.60 -27.62 7.58
N CYS A 157 -0.48 -27.27 8.22
CA CYS A 157 0.60 -26.50 7.62
C CYS A 157 1.42 -27.26 6.56
N GLN A 158 1.04 -28.50 6.21
CA GLN A 158 1.78 -29.33 5.24
C GLN A 158 1.53 -28.95 3.77
N GLN A 159 0.65 -28.00 3.48
CA GLN A 159 0.32 -27.63 2.09
C GLN A 159 1.17 -26.48 1.50
N LEU A 160 2.18 -25.96 2.21
CA LEU A 160 2.98 -24.80 1.74
C LEU A 160 4.34 -25.14 1.13
N ASP A 161 4.69 -26.42 0.96
CA ASP A 161 5.87 -26.83 0.18
C ASP A 161 5.43 -27.51 -1.14
N GLY A 162 4.90 -26.68 -2.04
CA GLY A 162 4.58 -27.04 -3.42
C GLY A 162 5.70 -26.68 -4.40
N GLY A 163 6.96 -27.01 -4.07
CA GLY A 163 8.04 -27.00 -5.03
C GLY A 163 7.87 -28.14 -6.03
N LYS A 164 7.33 -27.86 -7.22
CA LYS A 164 7.55 -28.72 -8.40
C LYS A 164 8.06 -27.88 -9.56
N SER A 165 9.33 -28.13 -9.86
CA SER A 165 10.03 -27.77 -11.08
C SER A 165 9.20 -28.19 -12.30
N ILE A 166 8.86 -27.23 -13.16
CA ILE A 166 8.49 -27.53 -14.55
C ILE A 166 9.77 -27.60 -15.38
N VAL A 167 10.29 -28.81 -15.55
CA VAL A 167 11.21 -29.14 -16.64
C VAL A 167 10.40 -29.05 -17.94
N ARG A 168 10.80 -28.17 -18.85
CA ARG A 168 10.30 -28.14 -20.22
C ARG A 168 11.09 -29.17 -21.04
N MET A 169 10.38 -30.12 -21.63
CA MET A 169 10.79 -30.75 -22.89
C MET A 169 10.68 -29.73 -24.02
#